data_AF-A0AAU7KK87-F1
#
_entry.id   AF-A0AAU7KK87-F1
#
_cell.length_a   1.000
_cell.length_b   1.000
_cell.length_c   1.000
_cell.angle_alpha   90.00
_cell.angle_beta   90.00
_cell.angle_gamma   90.00
#
_symmetry.space_group_name_H-M   'P 1'
#
loop_
_entity.id
_entity.type
_entity.pdbx_description
1 polymer ?
#
loop_
_entity_poly.entity_id
_entity_poly.type
_entity_poly.pdbx_seq_one_letter_code
_entity_poly.pdbx_strand_id
1 'polypeptide(L)'
;MPAADTERPSRQQRLLEQFADQFRVILVKTVADRERVYSLRHDVFLRELQYALPGDSDKRQEHDDFDEQAIHCLVEHRSSGLAAGCVRLVFPPVDRPDDLPVMNATRSVFTAPSLHPRQHDGRQIAEISRLAISRLFRAPSKGEETLPVQFPPEERQAFPLIVTGLFLSAHALAGLTARRHLYALMEPPLARLLTLSGFRFQPVSDTIHYCGTRRAYYIDNECAERERNPLLTPLYLRLHESLGAQLPATRDHLDGLGSLWRSTSSCRV
;
A
#
# COMPACT_ATOMS: atom_id res chain seq x y z
N MET A 1 22.61 -36.43 22.95
CA MET A 1 22.16 -35.11 22.42
C MET A 1 21.34 -35.40 21.18
N PRO A 2 20.02 -35.15 21.14
CA PRO A 2 19.30 -35.29 19.89
C PRO A 2 19.66 -34.10 18.99
N ALA A 3 20.01 -34.40 17.74
CA ALA A 3 20.24 -33.40 16.71
C ALA A 3 18.96 -32.55 16.56
N ALA A 4 19.13 -31.23 16.47
CA ALA A 4 18.04 -30.32 16.15
C ALA A 4 17.49 -30.69 14.77
N ASP A 5 16.33 -31.33 14.76
CA ASP A 5 15.59 -31.67 13.55
C ASP A 5 15.20 -30.34 12.90
N THR A 6 15.97 -29.93 11.88
CA THR A 6 15.69 -28.70 11.16
C THR A 6 14.55 -29.02 10.20
N GLU A 7 13.31 -28.94 10.69
CA GLU A 7 12.12 -29.17 9.89
C GLU A 7 12.22 -28.36 8.58
N ARG A 8 12.11 -29.05 7.44
CA ARG A 8 12.19 -28.38 6.14
C ARG A 8 11.09 -27.31 6.05
N PRO A 9 11.41 -26.09 5.59
CA PRO A 9 10.41 -25.03 5.50
C PRO A 9 9.24 -25.47 4.62
N SER A 10 8.02 -25.11 5.01
CA SER A 10 6.82 -25.31 4.21
C SER A 10 6.95 -24.62 2.84
N ARG A 11 6.14 -25.04 1.85
CA ARG A 11 6.11 -24.38 0.54
C ARG A 11 5.85 -22.87 0.66
N GLN A 12 4.96 -22.49 1.58
CA GLN A 12 4.61 -21.09 1.81
C GLN A 12 5.77 -20.29 2.39
N GLN A 13 6.55 -20.86 3.33
CA GLN A 13 7.75 -20.21 3.85
C GLN A 13 8.78 -19.95 2.76
N ARG A 14 9.06 -20.95 1.89
CA ARG A 14 9.98 -20.77 0.76
C ARG A 14 9.53 -19.65 -0.19
N LEU A 15 8.23 -19.54 -0.46
CA LEU A 15 7.70 -18.47 -1.32
C LEU A 15 7.85 -17.09 -0.67
N LEU A 16 7.70 -16.98 0.65
CA LEU A 16 7.89 -15.73 1.39
C LEU A 16 9.37 -15.31 1.44
N GLU A 17 10.28 -16.27 1.57
CA GLU A 17 11.73 -16.05 1.45
C GLU A 17 12.08 -15.58 0.04
N GLN A 18 11.60 -16.30 -0.97
CA GLN A 18 11.80 -15.96 -2.37
C GLN A 18 11.27 -14.56 -2.70
N PHE A 19 10.11 -14.18 -2.16
CA PHE A 19 9.59 -12.81 -2.31
C PHE A 19 10.55 -11.77 -1.71
N ALA A 20 11.08 -12.02 -0.50
CA ALA A 20 12.02 -11.11 0.15
C ALA A 20 13.35 -10.96 -0.62
N ASP A 21 13.77 -12.02 -1.31
CA ASP A 21 15.00 -12.04 -2.11
C ASP A 21 14.83 -11.39 -3.49
N GLN A 22 13.63 -11.47 -4.07
CA GLN A 22 13.34 -10.93 -5.41
C GLN A 22 12.89 -9.48 -5.39
N PHE A 23 12.24 -9.04 -4.32
CA PHE A 23 11.65 -7.72 -4.25
C PHE A 23 12.29 -6.87 -3.15
N ARG A 24 12.32 -5.56 -3.38
CA ARG A 24 12.62 -4.57 -2.36
C ARG A 24 11.50 -3.56 -2.27
N VAL A 25 11.29 -3.03 -1.07
CA VAL A 25 10.32 -1.97 -0.82
C VAL A 25 11.06 -0.67 -0.63
N ILE A 26 10.68 0.33 -1.42
CA ILE A 26 11.30 1.65 -1.46
C ILE A 26 10.26 2.67 -0.97
N LEU A 27 10.63 3.47 0.02
CA LEU A 27 9.91 4.70 0.33
C LEU A 27 10.26 5.75 -0.72
N VAL A 28 9.23 6.25 -1.39
CA VAL A 28 9.37 7.28 -2.42
C VAL A 28 9.82 8.59 -1.77
N LYS A 29 10.99 9.09 -2.19
CA LYS A 29 11.58 10.32 -1.64
C LYS A 29 12.01 11.30 -2.73
N THR A 30 12.36 10.80 -3.89
CA THR A 30 12.86 11.61 -5.00
C THR A 30 11.78 11.87 -6.04
N VAL A 31 11.98 12.88 -6.87
CA VAL A 31 11.10 13.15 -8.03
C VAL A 31 11.03 11.92 -8.94
N ALA A 32 12.17 11.28 -9.20
CA ALA A 32 12.25 10.07 -10.02
C ALA A 32 11.41 8.92 -9.42
N ASP A 33 11.43 8.72 -8.10
CA ASP A 33 10.59 7.70 -7.45
C ASP A 33 9.09 8.02 -7.61
N ARG A 34 8.71 9.30 -7.51
CA ARG A 34 7.31 9.74 -7.68
C ARG A 34 6.84 9.48 -9.10
N GLU A 35 7.64 9.84 -10.10
CA GLU A 35 7.34 9.58 -11.51
C GLU A 35 7.10 8.08 -11.75
N ARG A 36 7.93 7.20 -11.18
CA ARG A 36 7.74 5.75 -11.28
C ARG A 36 6.41 5.28 -10.69
N VAL A 37 6.02 5.81 -9.52
CA VAL A 37 4.73 5.48 -8.91
C VAL A 37 3.55 6.04 -9.70
N TYR A 38 3.60 7.29 -10.15
CA TYR A 38 2.51 7.90 -10.91
C TYR A 38 2.34 7.27 -12.29
N SER A 39 3.42 6.90 -12.96
CA SER A 39 3.35 6.15 -14.22
C SER A 39 2.80 4.74 -14.03
N LEU A 40 3.21 4.03 -12.97
CA LEU A 40 2.63 2.72 -12.63
C LEU A 40 1.12 2.83 -12.37
N ARG A 41 0.71 3.84 -11.60
CA ARG A 41 -0.71 4.09 -11.30
C ARG A 41 -1.49 4.45 -12.56
N HIS A 42 -0.93 5.25 -13.46
CA HIS A 42 -1.54 5.56 -14.75
C HIS A 42 -1.76 4.30 -15.60
N ASP A 43 -0.71 3.49 -15.75
CA ASP A 43 -0.78 2.26 -16.53
C ASP A 43 -1.85 1.29 -16.00
N VAL A 44 -1.98 1.17 -14.68
CA VAL A 44 -2.97 0.29 -14.06
C VAL A 44 -4.37 0.91 -14.08
N PHE A 45 -4.55 2.11 -13.52
CA PHE A 45 -5.88 2.66 -13.29
C PHE A 45 -6.51 3.29 -14.52
N LEU A 46 -5.75 4.08 -15.30
CA LEU A 46 -6.29 4.86 -16.41
C LEU A 46 -6.22 4.08 -17.72
N ARG A 47 -5.09 3.41 -17.98
CA ARG A 47 -4.88 2.69 -19.24
C ARG A 47 -5.53 1.31 -19.24
N GLU A 48 -5.23 0.49 -18.24
CA GLU A 48 -5.73 -0.89 -18.18
C GLU A 48 -7.17 -0.96 -17.66
N LEU A 49 -7.43 -0.38 -16.49
CA LEU A 49 -8.75 -0.47 -15.84
C LEU A 49 -9.74 0.60 -16.30
N GLN A 50 -9.27 1.61 -17.05
CA GLN A 50 -10.08 2.69 -17.62
C GLN A 50 -10.94 3.43 -16.58
N TYR A 51 -10.41 3.58 -15.37
CA TYR A 51 -11.06 4.34 -14.32
C TYR A 51 -11.02 5.83 -14.62
N ALA A 52 -12.12 6.52 -14.32
CA ALA A 52 -12.24 7.97 -14.40
C ALA A 52 -11.60 8.62 -13.15
N LEU A 53 -10.28 8.51 -13.04
CA LEU A 53 -9.46 9.13 -12.00
C LEU A 53 -8.65 10.31 -12.56
N PRO A 54 -8.28 11.29 -11.72
CA PRO A 54 -7.44 12.41 -12.14
C PRO A 54 -6.05 11.94 -12.58
N GLY A 55 -5.45 12.66 -13.52
CA GLY A 55 -4.10 12.39 -13.99
C GLY A 55 -3.65 13.37 -15.07
N ASP A 56 -2.37 13.33 -15.39
CA ASP A 56 -1.73 14.07 -16.47
C ASP A 56 -1.54 13.12 -17.65
N SER A 57 -2.37 13.28 -18.69
CA SER A 57 -2.32 12.45 -19.89
C SER A 57 -1.05 12.65 -20.70
N ASP A 58 -0.50 13.87 -20.70
CA ASP A 58 0.69 14.22 -21.49
C ASP A 58 1.93 13.56 -20.87
N LYS A 59 2.01 13.53 -19.55
CA LYS A 59 3.08 12.86 -18.80
C LYS A 59 2.81 11.38 -18.52
N ARG A 60 1.60 10.88 -18.80
CA ARG A 60 1.14 9.51 -18.48
C ARG A 60 1.30 9.21 -16.99
N GLN A 61 0.72 10.07 -16.16
CA GLN A 61 0.84 10.01 -14.70
C GLN A 61 -0.54 10.09 -14.06
N GLU A 62 -0.81 9.24 -13.06
CA GLU A 62 -2.02 9.33 -12.21
C GLU A 62 -1.61 9.84 -10.84
N HIS A 63 -2.19 10.98 -10.47
CA HIS A 63 -2.00 11.60 -9.16
C HIS A 63 -3.25 12.43 -8.80
N ASP A 64 -3.45 12.64 -7.51
CA ASP A 64 -4.54 13.45 -6.95
C ASP A 64 -4.03 14.35 -5.82
N ASP A 65 -4.92 15.18 -5.27
CA ASP A 65 -4.59 16.18 -4.24
C ASP A 65 -4.09 15.54 -2.92
N PHE A 66 -4.36 14.26 -2.69
CA PHE A 66 -3.90 13.56 -1.48
C PHE A 66 -2.46 13.06 -1.57
N ASP A 67 -1.84 13.10 -2.76
CA ASP A 67 -0.46 12.68 -2.95
C ASP A 67 0.57 13.59 -2.27
N GLU A 68 0.18 14.81 -1.90
CA GLU A 68 1.04 15.73 -1.14
C GLU A 68 1.11 15.35 0.35
N GLN A 69 0.05 14.75 0.89
CA GLN A 69 -0.05 14.35 2.29
C GLN A 69 0.12 12.83 2.47
N ALA A 70 0.78 12.16 1.53
CA ALA A 70 0.97 10.72 1.54
C ALA A 70 2.45 10.32 1.51
N ILE A 71 2.75 9.19 2.16
CA ILE A 71 3.98 8.44 1.89
C ILE A 71 3.64 7.29 0.94
N HIS A 72 4.43 7.17 -0.12
CA HIS A 72 4.29 6.11 -1.10
C HIS A 72 5.34 5.02 -0.88
N CYS A 73 4.90 3.78 -0.98
CA CYS A 73 5.73 2.59 -1.04
C CYS A 73 5.72 2.04 -2.47
N LEU A 74 6.90 1.81 -3.03
CA LEU A 74 7.11 1.11 -4.30
C LEU A 74 7.72 -0.25 -4.02
N VAL A 75 7.08 -1.32 -4.49
CA VAL A 75 7.70 -2.65 -4.58
C VAL A 75 8.42 -2.72 -5.91
N GLU A 76 9.73 -2.89 -5.86
CA GLU A 76 10.59 -3.00 -7.03
C GLU A 76 11.15 -4.41 -7.12
N HIS A 77 11.14 -4.98 -8.33
CA HIS A 77 11.83 -6.20 -8.63
C HIS A 77 13.34 -5.96 -8.75
N ARG A 78 14.14 -6.63 -7.92
CA ARG A 78 15.56 -6.32 -7.74
C ARG A 78 16.40 -6.56 -8.99
N SER A 79 16.18 -7.66 -9.71
CA SER A 79 17.02 -8.02 -10.85
C SER A 79 16.74 -7.15 -12.08
N SER A 80 15.50 -6.71 -12.28
CA SER A 80 15.11 -5.90 -13.44
C SER A 80 15.00 -4.40 -13.15
N GLY A 81 14.92 -3.99 -11.88
CA GLY A 81 14.65 -2.60 -11.49
C GLY A 81 13.22 -2.12 -11.82
N LEU A 82 12.34 -3.02 -12.26
CA LEU A 82 10.97 -2.66 -12.66
C LEU A 82 10.07 -2.46 -11.43
N ALA A 83 9.17 -1.49 -11.53
CA ALA A 83 8.11 -1.27 -10.56
C ALA A 83 7.09 -2.42 -10.63
N ALA A 84 7.02 -3.23 -9.59
CA ALA A 84 6.12 -4.38 -9.51
C ALA A 84 4.76 -4.03 -8.92
N GLY A 85 4.72 -3.09 -7.97
CA GLY A 85 3.50 -2.59 -7.39
C GLY A 85 3.74 -1.35 -6.52
N CYS A 86 2.67 -0.64 -6.18
CA CYS A 86 2.73 0.47 -5.23
C CYS A 86 1.51 0.50 -4.32
N VAL A 87 1.68 1.18 -3.19
CA VAL A 87 0.61 1.53 -2.24
C VAL A 87 0.97 2.86 -1.60
N ARG A 88 -0.02 3.66 -1.18
CA ARG A 88 0.23 4.87 -0.40
C ARG A 88 -0.46 4.82 0.96
N LEU A 89 0.14 5.52 1.91
CA LEU A 89 -0.43 5.81 3.21
C LEU A 89 -0.66 7.32 3.31
N VAL A 90 -1.93 7.74 3.34
CA VAL A 90 -2.38 9.15 3.42
C VAL A 90 -2.53 9.56 4.87
N PHE A 91 -1.98 10.72 5.24
CA PHE A 91 -2.07 11.27 6.58
C PHE A 91 -2.95 12.53 6.54
N PRO A 92 -4.13 12.53 7.18
CA PRO A 92 -4.97 13.71 7.21
C PRO A 92 -4.35 14.78 8.13
N PRO A 93 -4.65 16.08 7.90
CA PRO A 93 -4.35 17.13 8.86
C PRO A 93 -4.95 16.81 10.23
N VAL A 94 -4.23 17.12 11.31
CA VAL A 94 -4.63 16.77 12.69
C VAL A 94 -5.98 17.40 13.07
N ASP A 95 -6.25 18.63 12.62
CA ASP A 95 -7.48 19.37 12.84
C ASP A 95 -8.65 18.92 11.94
N ARG A 96 -8.35 18.15 10.89
CA ARG A 96 -9.32 17.63 9.92
C ARG A 96 -9.12 16.12 9.71
N PRO A 97 -9.34 15.29 10.74
CA PRO A 97 -9.06 13.86 10.68
C PRO A 97 -9.92 13.09 9.66
N ASP A 98 -11.03 13.68 9.18
CA ASP A 98 -11.87 13.13 8.13
C ASP A 98 -11.54 13.62 6.71
N ASP A 99 -10.43 14.35 6.53
CA ASP A 99 -9.89 14.74 5.23
C ASP A 99 -9.10 13.58 4.60
N LEU A 100 -9.86 12.53 4.29
CA LEU A 100 -9.38 11.24 3.80
C LEU A 100 -10.13 10.88 2.50
N PRO A 101 -9.46 10.27 1.50
CA PRO A 101 -10.15 9.84 0.27
C PRO A 101 -11.36 8.94 0.53
N VAL A 102 -11.31 8.05 1.52
CA VAL A 102 -12.42 7.17 1.92
C VAL A 102 -13.63 7.97 2.38
N MET A 103 -13.43 9.06 3.13
CA MET A 103 -14.50 9.90 3.63
C MET A 103 -15.10 10.75 2.52
N ASN A 104 -14.29 11.24 1.57
CA ASN A 104 -14.81 11.92 0.39
C ASN A 104 -15.75 11.04 -0.43
N ALA A 105 -15.46 9.74 -0.52
CA ALA A 105 -16.29 8.80 -1.27
C ALA A 105 -17.50 8.25 -0.49
N THR A 106 -17.43 8.16 0.84
CA THR A 106 -18.39 7.37 1.63
C THR A 106 -19.12 8.12 2.75
N ARG A 107 -18.93 9.44 2.90
CA ARG A 107 -19.54 10.24 3.98
C ARG A 107 -21.05 10.01 4.16
N SER A 108 -21.81 9.94 3.08
CA SER A 108 -23.27 9.78 3.10
C SER A 108 -23.74 8.36 3.46
N VAL A 109 -22.85 7.38 3.36
CA VAL A 109 -23.15 5.95 3.54
C VAL A 109 -22.28 5.30 4.62
N PHE A 110 -21.68 6.12 5.49
CA PHE A 110 -20.86 5.66 6.61
C PHE A 110 -21.76 5.10 7.73
N THR A 111 -21.48 3.89 8.20
CA THR A 111 -22.39 3.11 9.06
C THR A 111 -21.84 2.79 10.44
N ALA A 112 -20.62 3.23 10.78
CA ALA A 112 -19.98 2.94 12.07
C ALA A 112 -19.58 4.20 12.85
N PRO A 113 -20.52 4.97 13.44
CA PRO A 113 -20.24 6.27 14.06
C PRO A 113 -19.11 6.28 15.10
N SER A 114 -18.94 5.21 15.88
CA SER A 114 -17.87 5.07 16.88
C SER A 114 -16.47 4.90 16.29
N LEU A 115 -16.39 4.54 15.01
CA LEU A 115 -15.16 4.40 14.23
C LEU A 115 -14.99 5.52 13.21
N HIS A 116 -15.81 6.57 13.28
CA HIS A 116 -15.64 7.74 12.41
C HIS A 116 -14.29 8.41 12.73
N PRO A 117 -13.49 8.86 11.73
CA PRO A 117 -12.16 9.43 11.98
C PRO A 117 -12.12 10.53 13.06
N ARG A 118 -13.16 11.38 13.11
CA ARG A 118 -13.34 12.41 14.17
C ARG A 118 -13.50 11.89 15.61
N GLN A 119 -13.66 10.58 15.83
CA GLN A 119 -13.70 9.97 17.16
C GLN A 119 -12.32 9.57 17.67
N HIS A 120 -11.27 9.77 16.86
CA HIS A 120 -9.91 9.39 17.16
C HIS A 120 -8.98 10.62 17.15
N ASP A 121 -7.79 10.49 17.75
CA ASP A 121 -6.75 11.49 17.60
C ASP A 121 -6.28 11.52 16.13
N GLY A 122 -6.34 12.68 15.48
CA GLY A 122 -5.91 12.87 14.09
C GLY A 122 -4.45 12.46 13.83
N ARG A 123 -3.60 12.50 14.86
CA ARG A 123 -2.20 12.02 14.77
C ARG A 123 -2.10 10.51 14.62
N GLN A 124 -3.12 9.77 15.00
CA GLN A 124 -3.13 8.30 14.96
C GLN A 124 -3.86 7.75 13.73
N ILE A 125 -4.34 8.61 12.83
CA ILE A 125 -5.15 8.23 11.69
C ILE A 125 -4.31 8.19 10.42
N ALA A 126 -4.57 7.20 9.56
CA ALA A 126 -4.13 7.21 8.18
C ALA A 126 -5.08 6.40 7.28
N GLU A 127 -4.95 6.57 5.96
CA GLU A 127 -5.65 5.75 4.98
C GLU A 127 -4.67 5.02 4.05
N ILE A 128 -4.91 3.72 3.85
CA ILE A 128 -4.26 2.91 2.83
C ILE A 128 -5.06 3.06 1.53
N SER A 129 -4.42 3.54 0.47
CA SER A 129 -5.06 3.73 -0.83
C SER A 129 -4.10 3.51 -2.00
N ARG A 130 -4.62 3.55 -3.23
CA ARG A 130 -3.87 3.42 -4.50
C ARG A 130 -2.97 2.18 -4.57
N LEU A 131 -3.48 1.04 -4.10
CA LEU A 131 -2.83 -0.26 -4.32
C LEU A 131 -2.91 -0.59 -5.81
N ALA A 132 -1.76 -0.63 -6.47
CA ALA A 132 -1.63 -0.98 -7.89
C ALA A 132 -0.56 -2.04 -8.07
N ILE A 133 -0.77 -2.99 -8.97
CA ILE A 133 0.21 -4.03 -9.31
C ILE A 133 0.42 -4.00 -10.82
N SER A 134 1.67 -3.94 -11.23
CA SER A 134 2.02 -3.96 -12.64
C SER A 134 1.53 -5.26 -13.29
N ARG A 135 1.03 -5.17 -14.52
CA ARG A 135 0.57 -6.32 -15.30
C ARG A 135 1.68 -7.35 -15.51
N LEU A 136 2.93 -6.90 -15.52
CA LEU A 136 4.13 -7.75 -15.66
C LEU A 136 4.31 -8.76 -14.52
N PHE A 137 3.72 -8.48 -13.36
CA PHE A 137 3.87 -9.29 -12.14
C PHE A 137 2.54 -9.90 -11.68
N ARG A 138 1.59 -10.06 -12.59
CA ARG A 138 0.32 -10.74 -12.33
C ARG A 138 0.23 -12.04 -13.12
N ALA A 139 -0.62 -12.95 -12.66
CA ALA A 139 -0.95 -14.12 -13.44
C ALA A 139 -1.65 -13.66 -14.75
N PRO A 140 -1.24 -14.15 -15.92
CA PRO A 140 -1.90 -13.80 -17.18
C PRO A 140 -3.37 -14.19 -17.14
N SER A 141 -4.26 -13.31 -17.59
CA SER A 141 -5.65 -13.68 -17.83
C SER A 141 -5.74 -14.52 -19.10
N LYS A 142 -6.75 -15.41 -19.18
CA LYS A 142 -6.99 -16.21 -20.40
C LYS A 142 -7.25 -15.27 -21.58
N GLY A 143 -6.48 -15.43 -22.67
CA GLY A 143 -6.63 -14.65 -23.90
C GLY A 143 -5.79 -13.38 -23.98
N GLU A 144 -4.88 -13.16 -23.03
CA GLU A 144 -3.99 -12.00 -23.04
C GLU A 144 -2.79 -12.17 -23.98
N GLU A 145 -2.40 -11.09 -24.65
CA GLU A 145 -1.17 -11.01 -25.44
C GLU A 145 0.07 -11.30 -24.60
N THR A 146 1.08 -11.87 -25.25
CA THR A 146 2.36 -12.17 -24.61
C THR A 146 3.01 -10.87 -24.14
N LEU A 147 3.34 -10.81 -22.85
CA LEU A 147 3.99 -9.63 -22.28
C LEU A 147 5.39 -9.43 -22.87
N PRO A 148 5.83 -8.18 -23.08
CA PRO A 148 7.13 -7.86 -23.67
C PRO A 148 8.31 -8.30 -22.78
N VAL A 149 8.07 -8.42 -21.47
CA VAL A 149 9.04 -8.91 -20.50
C VAL A 149 8.53 -10.23 -19.93
N GLN A 150 9.39 -11.24 -19.94
CA GLN A 150 9.10 -12.54 -19.35
C GLN A 150 10.11 -12.86 -18.25
N PHE A 151 9.59 -13.25 -17.08
CA PHE A 151 10.41 -13.70 -15.97
C PHE A 151 10.54 -15.24 -15.99
N PRO A 152 11.61 -15.82 -15.45
CA PRO A 152 11.71 -17.25 -15.28
C PRO A 152 10.52 -17.84 -14.49
N PRO A 153 10.02 -19.05 -14.83
CA PRO A 153 8.85 -19.64 -14.15
C PRO A 153 9.00 -19.77 -12.63
N GLU A 154 10.22 -19.99 -12.15
CA GLU A 154 10.55 -20.03 -10.73
C GLU A 154 10.28 -18.69 -10.05
N GLU A 155 10.61 -17.54 -10.67
CA GLU A 155 10.38 -16.22 -10.09
C GLU A 155 8.88 -15.91 -9.95
N ARG A 156 8.10 -16.30 -10.97
CA ARG A 156 6.67 -16.03 -11.02
C ARG A 156 5.88 -16.64 -9.87
N GLN A 157 6.42 -17.65 -9.18
CA GLN A 157 5.74 -18.30 -8.06
C GLN A 157 5.53 -17.36 -6.87
N ALA A 158 6.41 -16.37 -6.67
CA ALA A 158 6.33 -15.40 -5.58
C ALA A 158 5.48 -14.17 -5.94
N PHE A 159 5.14 -13.95 -7.21
CA PHE A 159 4.42 -12.75 -7.67
C PHE A 159 3.04 -12.55 -7.01
N PRO A 160 2.24 -13.61 -6.74
CA PRO A 160 0.99 -13.44 -6.00
C PRO A 160 1.17 -12.81 -4.59
N LEU A 161 2.38 -12.89 -4.01
CA LEU A 161 2.69 -12.29 -2.71
C LEU A 161 2.93 -10.78 -2.78
N ILE A 162 2.98 -10.16 -3.95
CA ILE A 162 3.14 -8.69 -4.08
C ILE A 162 2.02 -7.94 -3.37
N VAL A 163 0.77 -8.40 -3.46
CA VAL A 163 -0.37 -7.81 -2.72
C VAL A 163 -0.09 -7.87 -1.21
N THR A 164 0.33 -9.04 -0.71
CA THR A 164 0.65 -9.24 0.70
C THR A 164 1.84 -8.37 1.13
N GLY A 165 2.89 -8.29 0.33
CA GLY A 165 4.07 -7.46 0.59
C GLY A 165 3.74 -5.97 0.63
N LEU A 166 2.92 -5.47 -0.30
CA LEU A 166 2.41 -4.09 -0.28
C LEU A 166 1.61 -3.81 0.99
N PHE A 167 0.71 -4.73 1.35
CA PHE A 167 -0.12 -4.56 2.54
C PHE A 167 0.70 -4.60 3.84
N LEU A 168 1.62 -5.56 3.96
CA LEU A 168 2.56 -5.64 5.09
C LEU A 168 3.42 -4.39 5.19
N SER A 169 3.83 -3.81 4.05
CA SER A 169 4.58 -2.56 4.02
C SER A 169 3.75 -1.38 4.52
N ALA A 170 2.48 -1.27 4.10
CA ALA A 170 1.58 -0.23 4.60
C ALA A 170 1.32 -0.37 6.11
N HIS A 171 1.12 -1.60 6.59
CA HIS A 171 0.94 -1.92 8.00
C HIS A 171 2.19 -1.59 8.85
N ALA A 172 3.38 -1.99 8.38
CA ALA A 172 4.65 -1.67 9.05
C ALA A 172 4.90 -0.15 9.07
N LEU A 173 4.64 0.54 7.95
CA LEU A 173 4.78 1.99 7.86
C LEU A 173 3.82 2.70 8.82
N ALA A 174 2.57 2.23 8.94
CA ALA A 174 1.62 2.75 9.91
C ALA A 174 2.14 2.60 11.35
N GLY A 175 2.70 1.44 11.71
CA GLY A 175 3.31 1.23 13.03
C GLY A 175 4.48 2.18 13.30
N LEU A 176 5.41 2.27 12.35
CA LEU A 176 6.58 3.17 12.42
C LEU A 176 6.20 4.66 12.52
N THR A 177 5.05 5.04 11.96
CA THR A 177 4.52 6.41 11.98
C THR A 177 3.43 6.63 13.04
N ALA A 178 3.28 5.69 13.98
CA ALA A 178 2.33 5.72 15.10
C ALA A 178 0.85 5.89 14.69
N ARG A 179 0.47 5.32 13.53
CA ARG A 179 -0.90 5.32 13.01
C ARG A 179 -1.62 4.04 13.42
N ARG A 180 -2.48 4.19 14.42
CA ARG A 180 -3.31 3.12 14.94
C ARG A 180 -4.58 2.90 14.12
N HIS A 181 -5.22 3.98 13.68
CA HIS A 181 -6.54 3.94 13.05
C HIS A 181 -6.38 4.00 11.53
N LEU A 182 -6.49 2.85 10.88
CA LEU A 182 -6.32 2.74 9.44
C LEU A 182 -7.64 2.55 8.73
N TYR A 183 -7.85 3.36 7.70
CA TYR A 183 -8.99 3.25 6.80
C TYR A 183 -8.56 2.80 5.41
N ALA A 184 -9.47 2.20 4.66
CA ALA A 184 -9.26 1.85 3.27
C ALA A 184 -10.59 1.72 2.52
N LEU A 185 -10.64 2.26 1.30
CA LEU A 185 -11.70 1.98 0.33
C LEU A 185 -11.24 0.89 -0.62
N MET A 186 -11.84 -0.30 -0.54
CA MET A 186 -11.39 -1.44 -1.35
C MET A 186 -12.52 -2.37 -1.78
N GLU A 187 -12.18 -3.28 -2.68
CA GLU A 187 -13.03 -4.38 -3.11
C GLU A 187 -13.28 -5.37 -1.96
N PRO A 188 -14.53 -5.82 -1.74
CA PRO A 188 -14.80 -6.87 -0.75
C PRO A 188 -13.99 -8.18 -0.96
N PRO A 189 -13.72 -8.65 -2.20
CA PRO A 189 -12.74 -9.72 -2.44
C PRO A 189 -11.36 -9.47 -1.86
N LEU A 190 -10.81 -8.25 -1.98
CA LEU A 190 -9.48 -7.91 -1.46
C LEU A 190 -9.48 -7.95 0.08
N ALA A 191 -10.51 -7.39 0.72
CA ALA A 191 -10.65 -7.47 2.17
C ALA A 191 -10.66 -8.94 2.67
N ARG A 192 -11.37 -9.83 1.95
CA ARG A 192 -11.39 -11.27 2.28
C ARG A 192 -10.03 -11.95 2.10
N LEU A 193 -9.30 -11.61 1.04
CA LEU A 193 -7.94 -12.12 0.81
C LEU A 193 -7.00 -11.74 1.97
N LEU A 194 -7.09 -10.50 2.45
CA LEU A 194 -6.25 -9.98 3.53
C LEU A 194 -6.56 -10.63 4.89
N THR A 195 -7.80 -11.06 5.13
CA THR A 195 -8.16 -11.84 6.33
C THR A 195 -7.32 -13.12 6.46
N LEU A 196 -6.96 -13.78 5.35
CA LEU A 196 -6.11 -14.98 5.37
C LEU A 196 -4.68 -14.69 5.88
N SER A 197 -4.26 -13.43 5.80
CA SER A 197 -2.97 -12.95 6.29
C SER A 197 -3.03 -12.45 7.74
N GLY A 198 -4.19 -12.53 8.40
CA GLY A 198 -4.42 -12.06 9.77
C GLY A 198 -4.95 -10.62 9.85
N PHE A 199 -5.26 -9.98 8.72
CA PHE A 199 -5.76 -8.59 8.70
C PHE A 199 -7.28 -8.56 8.64
N ARG A 200 -7.90 -8.39 9.81
CA ARG A 200 -9.36 -8.37 9.95
C ARG A 200 -9.89 -6.95 9.81
N PHE A 201 -10.36 -6.65 8.60
CA PHE A 201 -10.99 -5.38 8.30
C PHE A 201 -12.46 -5.35 8.71
N GLN A 202 -12.82 -4.37 9.54
CA GLN A 202 -14.21 -4.09 9.89
C GLN A 202 -14.84 -3.18 8.82
N PRO A 203 -15.96 -3.58 8.21
CA PRO A 203 -16.68 -2.67 7.31
C PRO A 203 -17.27 -1.48 8.08
N VAL A 204 -17.12 -0.27 7.54
CA VAL A 204 -17.59 0.99 8.17
C VAL A 204 -18.48 1.85 7.26
N SER A 205 -18.81 1.36 6.07
CA SER A 205 -19.82 1.96 5.18
C SER A 205 -20.70 0.90 4.53
N ASP A 206 -21.76 1.31 3.85
CA ASP A 206 -22.38 0.51 2.80
C ASP A 206 -21.51 0.47 1.54
N THR A 207 -21.85 -0.42 0.61
CA THR A 207 -21.13 -0.52 -0.66
C THR A 207 -21.47 0.64 -1.59
N ILE A 208 -20.47 1.17 -2.28
CA ILE A 208 -20.61 2.20 -3.31
C ILE A 208 -20.08 1.70 -4.65
N HIS A 209 -20.51 2.34 -5.75
CA HIS A 209 -19.93 2.15 -7.06
C HIS A 209 -18.87 3.24 -7.34
N TYR A 210 -17.60 2.91 -7.09
CA TYR A 210 -16.46 3.79 -7.30
C TYR A 210 -15.32 2.96 -7.88
N CYS A 211 -15.05 3.09 -9.18
CA CYS A 211 -14.12 2.21 -9.90
C CYS A 211 -14.50 0.71 -9.75
N GLY A 212 -15.80 0.41 -9.77
CA GLY A 212 -16.39 -0.89 -9.41
C GLY A 212 -16.98 -0.89 -8.01
N THR A 213 -17.40 -2.06 -7.52
CA THR A 213 -17.98 -2.19 -6.17
C THR A 213 -16.90 -2.02 -5.11
N ARG A 214 -17.08 -1.04 -4.22
CA ARG A 214 -16.16 -0.74 -3.12
C ARG A 214 -16.91 -0.63 -1.80
N ARG A 215 -16.19 -0.83 -0.71
CA ARG A 215 -16.67 -0.59 0.65
C ARG A 215 -15.56 0.02 1.49
N ALA A 216 -15.90 0.94 2.37
CA ALA A 216 -14.96 1.46 3.34
C ALA A 216 -14.76 0.45 4.47
N TYR A 217 -13.51 0.28 4.86
CA TYR A 217 -13.11 -0.56 5.97
C TYR A 217 -12.22 0.19 6.93
N TYR A 218 -12.23 -0.27 8.17
CA TYR A 218 -11.37 0.15 9.26
C TYR A 218 -10.56 -1.06 9.76
N ILE A 219 -9.33 -0.82 10.18
CA ILE A 219 -8.52 -1.78 10.95
C ILE A 219 -7.73 -1.04 12.03
N ASP A 220 -7.70 -1.62 13.23
CA ASP A 220 -6.81 -1.19 14.30
C ASP A 220 -5.44 -1.82 14.07
N ASN A 221 -4.43 -0.98 13.83
CA ASN A 221 -3.08 -1.40 13.49
C ASN A 221 -2.40 -2.18 14.63
N GLU A 222 -2.65 -1.81 15.89
CA GLU A 222 -2.08 -2.53 17.03
C GLU A 222 -2.70 -3.92 17.18
N CYS A 223 -4.02 -4.03 16.97
CA CYS A 223 -4.70 -5.33 16.93
C CYS A 223 -4.18 -6.20 15.77
N ALA A 224 -4.05 -5.61 14.58
CA ALA A 224 -3.53 -6.30 13.40
C ALA A 224 -2.11 -6.85 13.61
N GLU A 225 -1.25 -6.11 14.32
CA GLU A 225 0.11 -6.56 14.63
C GLU A 225 0.11 -7.78 15.57
N ARG A 226 -0.78 -7.79 16.58
CA ARG A 226 -0.93 -8.93 17.51
C ARG A 226 -1.55 -10.17 16.87
N GLU A 227 -2.51 -9.97 15.97
CA GLU A 227 -3.28 -11.05 15.33
C GLU A 227 -2.66 -11.55 14.01
N ARG A 228 -1.54 -10.95 13.59
CA ARG A 228 -0.85 -11.31 12.34
C ARG A 228 -0.54 -12.80 12.28
N ASN A 229 -0.74 -13.39 11.11
CA ASN A 229 -0.35 -14.78 10.87
C ASN A 229 1.16 -14.97 11.15
N PRO A 230 1.56 -15.88 12.08
CA PRO A 230 2.97 -16.08 12.43
C PRO A 230 3.87 -16.44 11.24
N LEU A 231 3.33 -17.08 10.19
CA LEU A 231 4.08 -17.39 8.97
C LEU A 231 4.60 -16.13 8.26
N LEU A 232 3.92 -14.99 8.41
CA LEU A 232 4.31 -13.72 7.79
C LEU A 232 5.30 -12.92 8.63
N THR A 233 5.53 -13.29 9.90
CA THR A 233 6.38 -12.53 10.81
C THR A 233 7.81 -12.30 10.27
N PRO A 234 8.52 -13.30 9.71
CA PRO A 234 9.86 -13.05 9.16
C PRO A 234 9.87 -12.02 8.02
N LEU A 235 8.87 -12.05 7.15
CA LEU A 235 8.73 -11.07 6.07
C LEU A 235 8.38 -9.69 6.63
N TYR A 236 7.44 -9.63 7.58
CA TYR A 236 7.05 -8.38 8.25
C TYR A 236 8.25 -7.68 8.91
N LEU A 237 9.05 -8.41 9.70
CA LEU A 237 10.20 -7.83 10.39
C LEU A 237 11.22 -7.26 9.41
N ARG A 238 11.53 -7.98 8.31
CA ARG A 238 12.41 -7.46 7.25
C ARG A 238 11.87 -6.19 6.60
N LEU A 239 10.56 -6.15 6.32
CA LEU A 239 9.91 -4.96 5.78
C LEU A 239 9.94 -3.80 6.77
N HIS A 240 9.63 -4.07 8.04
CA HIS A 240 9.64 -3.08 9.11
C HIS A 240 11.04 -2.47 9.32
N GLU A 241 12.08 -3.29 9.41
CA GLU A 241 13.47 -2.83 9.50
C GLU A 241 13.89 -2.02 8.28
N SER A 242 13.58 -2.52 7.07
CA SER A 242 13.91 -1.84 5.82
C SER A 242 13.20 -0.49 5.69
N LEU A 243 11.92 -0.41 6.03
CA LEU A 243 11.15 0.83 5.99
C LEU A 243 11.58 1.80 7.10
N GLY A 244 11.87 1.29 8.30
CA GLY A 244 12.38 2.08 9.43
C GLY A 244 13.71 2.75 9.10
N ALA A 245 14.64 2.03 8.47
CA ALA A 245 15.91 2.59 7.99
C ALA A 245 15.73 3.62 6.87
N GLN A 246 14.62 3.57 6.14
CA GLN A 246 14.28 4.53 5.10
C GLN A 246 13.51 5.74 5.63
N LEU A 247 12.88 5.69 6.80
CA LEU A 247 12.18 6.85 7.33
C LEU A 247 13.18 7.95 7.74
N PRO A 248 12.85 9.23 7.51
CA PRO A 248 13.68 10.32 8.01
C PRO A 248 13.71 10.28 9.55
N ALA A 249 14.88 10.58 10.14
CA ALA A 249 15.13 10.44 11.57
C ALA A 249 14.29 11.38 12.47
N THR A 250 13.73 12.46 11.91
CA THR A 250 12.97 13.47 12.67
C THR A 250 11.47 13.34 12.46
N ARG A 251 10.75 13.04 13.56
CA ARG A 251 9.28 13.00 13.62
C ARG A 251 8.62 14.33 13.22
N ASP A 252 9.31 15.46 13.40
CA ASP A 252 8.83 16.79 13.00
C ASP A 252 8.57 16.94 11.50
N HIS A 253 9.22 16.11 10.66
CA HIS A 253 8.93 16.09 9.22
C HIS A 253 7.59 15.44 8.89
N LEU A 254 7.06 14.53 9.73
CA LEU A 254 5.76 13.87 9.52
C LEU A 254 4.59 14.77 9.95
N ASP A 255 4.76 15.56 11.02
CA ASP A 255 3.80 16.59 11.43
C ASP A 255 3.93 17.88 10.58
N GLY A 256 5.07 18.06 9.90
CA GLY A 256 5.41 19.18 9.01
C GLY A 256 5.38 18.86 7.51
N LEU A 257 4.80 17.73 7.07
CA LEU A 257 4.64 17.41 5.64
C LEU A 257 3.82 18.47 4.87
N GLY A 258 3.15 19.41 5.55
CA GLY A 258 2.53 20.58 4.92
C GLY A 258 3.43 21.81 4.71
N SER A 259 4.62 21.88 5.32
CA SER A 259 5.46 23.10 5.36
C SER A 259 6.84 22.96 4.72
N LEU A 260 7.47 21.78 4.75
CA LEU A 260 8.80 21.60 4.14
C LEU A 260 8.77 21.57 2.61
N TRP A 261 7.66 21.14 2.00
CA TRP A 261 7.50 21.05 0.55
C TRP A 261 7.06 22.36 -0.12
N ARG A 262 6.69 23.40 0.66
CA ARG A 262 6.43 24.75 0.12
C ARG A 262 7.71 25.50 -0.27
N SER A 263 8.88 25.06 0.21
CA SER A 263 10.14 25.81 0.03
C SER A 263 10.86 25.53 -1.29
N THR A 264 10.46 24.51 -2.06
CA THR A 264 11.05 24.23 -3.38
C THR A 264 10.19 24.68 -4.57
N SER A 265 9.04 25.29 -4.33
CA SER A 265 8.18 25.87 -5.38
C SER A 265 8.41 27.38 -5.55
N SER A 266 9.68 27.78 -5.67
CA SER A 266 10.05 29.10 -6.18
C SER A 266 10.90 28.96 -7.44
N CYS A 267 10.32 28.37 -8.48
CA CYS A 267 10.68 28.78 -9.84
C CYS A 267 9.69 29.87 -10.23
N ARG A 268 10.20 31.11 -10.20
CA ARG A 268 9.55 32.28 -10.79
C ARG A 268 9.33 32.01 -12.28
N VAL A 269 8.13 32.28 -12.76
CA VAL A 269 7.89 32.84 -14.09
C VAL A 269 7.42 34.27 -13.85
#